data_AF-A0A151Y5H0-F1
#
_entry.id   AF-A0A151Y5H0-F1
#
_cell.length_a   1.000
_cell.length_b   1.000
_cell.length_c   1.000
_cell.angle_alpha   90.00
_cell.angle_beta   90.00
_cell.angle_gamma   90.00
#
_symmetry.space_group_name_H-M   'P 1'
#
loop_
_entity.id
_entity.type
_entity.pdbx_description
1 polymer ?
#
loop_
_entity_poly.entity_id
_entity_poly.type
_entity_poly.pdbx_seq_one_letter_code
_entity_poly.pdbx_strand_id
1 'polypeptide(L)'
;MKQVFKTVNLLAAGVQLLGDLKGPLLNFKNNVRRNRNDPSPKYKQLFTPEMINKAYLNPALQLKNFGHFIIVNARYTAVAAVQGNTSKTRKTVVLEFKENRAMSIDDILQLLSTYPAATLSVNDNGEGKFLGQLLKKNGIWYMPVHWGGNCFSNDNRKEYVNKRAQSYACLSYAVNTYSFKICQPHNNEKVLKELKSIRYSFDERSRFRIMPVSEMREIGLDVPDIADLFAQIFLEGTAYSLELNSPDLSTPANNTQSD
;
A
#
# COMPACT_ATOMS: atom_id res chain seq x y z
N MET A 1 33.00 -14.46 -21.35
CA MET A 1 33.37 -13.39 -20.37
C MET A 1 32.30 -12.32 -20.10
N LYS A 2 31.22 -12.17 -20.89
CA LYS A 2 30.19 -11.10 -20.67
C LYS A 2 29.05 -11.46 -19.70
N GLN A 3 28.88 -12.72 -19.30
CA GLN A 3 27.80 -13.13 -18.38
C GLN A 3 28.16 -13.03 -16.89
N VAL A 4 29.44 -13.11 -16.52
CA VAL A 4 29.86 -13.08 -15.10
C VAL A 4 29.84 -11.65 -14.53
N PHE A 5 30.08 -10.62 -15.35
CA PHE A 5 30.09 -9.22 -14.91
C PHE A 5 28.69 -8.64 -14.59
N LYS A 6 27.61 -9.16 -15.19
CA LYS A 6 26.25 -8.70 -14.86
C LYS A 6 25.79 -9.18 -13.48
N THR A 7 26.18 -10.38 -13.08
CA THR A 7 25.76 -11.00 -11.81
C THR A 7 26.44 -10.34 -10.62
N VAL A 8 27.72 -9.96 -10.76
CA VAL A 8 28.49 -9.29 -9.69
C VAL A 8 27.98 -7.86 -9.43
N ASN A 9 27.57 -7.12 -10.48
CA ASN A 9 27.03 -5.77 -10.32
C ASN A 9 25.62 -5.75 -9.71
N LEU A 10 24.78 -6.76 -9.96
CA LEU A 10 23.46 -6.89 -9.32
C LEU A 10 23.57 -7.24 -7.82
N LEU A 11 24.53 -8.09 -7.46
CA LEU A 11 24.84 -8.41 -6.06
C LEU A 11 25.43 -7.21 -5.31
N ALA A 12 26.36 -6.47 -5.93
CA ALA A 12 26.93 -5.27 -5.34
C ALA A 12 25.88 -4.16 -5.13
N ALA A 13 24.99 -3.93 -6.11
CA ALA A 13 23.90 -2.97 -5.97
C ALA A 13 22.88 -3.38 -4.87
N GLY A 14 22.60 -4.68 -4.73
CA GLY A 14 21.72 -5.20 -3.67
C GLY A 14 22.31 -5.11 -2.26
N VAL A 15 23.64 -5.28 -2.12
CA VAL A 15 24.35 -5.13 -0.85
C VAL A 15 24.46 -3.65 -0.45
N GLN A 16 24.68 -2.74 -1.40
CA GLN A 16 24.70 -1.29 -1.15
C GLN A 16 23.31 -0.77 -0.70
N LEU A 17 22.23 -1.19 -1.38
CA LEU A 17 20.84 -0.82 -1.02
C LEU A 17 20.42 -1.31 0.38
N LEU A 18 20.89 -2.50 0.79
CA LEU A 18 20.65 -3.03 2.14
C LEU A 18 21.46 -2.29 3.21
N GLY A 19 22.63 -1.74 2.86
CA GLY A 19 23.41 -0.85 3.71
C GLY A 19 22.73 0.50 3.93
N ASP A 20 22.22 1.09 2.85
CA ASP A 20 21.59 2.42 2.85
C ASP A 20 20.22 2.45 3.55
N LEU A 21 19.53 1.30 3.65
CA LEU A 21 18.27 1.18 4.42
C LEU A 21 18.48 1.03 5.93
N LYS A 22 19.67 0.58 6.38
CA LYS A 22 19.95 0.44 7.81
C LYS A 22 20.07 1.80 8.50
N GLY A 23 20.65 2.81 7.84
CA GLY A 23 20.82 4.16 8.40
C GLY A 23 19.50 4.85 8.75
N PRO A 24 18.53 4.97 7.83
CA PRO A 24 17.22 5.58 8.07
C PRO A 24 16.38 4.81 9.10
N LEU A 25 16.40 3.47 9.06
CA LEU A 25 15.66 2.63 10.02
C LEU A 25 16.26 2.73 11.44
N LEU A 26 17.58 2.87 11.54
CA LEU A 26 18.30 3.06 12.79
C LEU A 26 18.13 4.48 13.34
N ASN A 27 18.15 5.50 12.48
CA ASN A 27 17.87 6.90 12.86
C ASN A 27 16.41 7.08 13.32
N PHE A 28 15.46 6.40 12.68
CA PHE A 28 14.08 6.34 13.13
C PHE A 28 13.96 5.69 14.52
N LYS A 29 14.64 4.56 14.74
CA LYS A 29 14.67 3.88 16.05
C LYS A 29 15.36 4.71 17.15
N ASN A 30 16.42 5.43 16.82
CA ASN A 30 17.20 6.23 17.77
C ASN A 30 16.48 7.52 18.19
N ASN A 31 15.73 8.16 17.29
CA ASN A 31 14.89 9.31 17.63
C ASN A 31 13.71 8.94 18.55
N VAL A 32 13.33 7.66 18.63
CA VAL A 32 12.23 7.19 19.51
C VAL A 32 12.72 6.83 20.92
N ARG A 33 14.02 6.62 21.14
CA ARG A 33 14.58 6.25 22.47
C ARG A 33 14.84 7.45 23.40
N ARG A 34 14.83 8.69 22.91
CA ARG A 34 15.12 9.90 23.70
C ARG A 34 13.84 10.62 24.17
N ASN A 35 13.10 10.01 25.10
CA ASN A 35 12.33 10.71 26.15
C ASN A 35 11.48 9.69 26.93
N ARG A 36 11.93 9.33 28.14
CA ARG A 36 11.21 8.43 29.06
C ARG A 36 10.46 9.13 30.18
N ASN A 37 10.45 10.47 30.21
CA ASN A 37 9.86 11.25 31.31
C ASN A 37 8.64 12.09 30.91
N ASP A 38 8.05 11.80 29.75
CA ASP A 38 6.80 12.39 29.26
C ASP A 38 5.87 11.20 28.98
N PRO A 39 4.60 11.16 29.42
CA PRO A 39 3.66 10.11 29.03
C PRO A 39 3.37 10.21 27.53
N SER A 40 4.32 9.77 26.72
CA SER A 40 4.20 9.75 25.28
C SER A 40 3.00 8.88 24.93
N PRO A 41 2.11 9.34 24.03
CA PRO A 41 0.89 8.61 23.72
C PRO A 41 1.25 7.19 23.27
N LYS A 42 0.47 6.20 23.75
CA LYS A 42 0.62 4.76 23.43
C LYS A 42 0.80 4.52 21.93
N TYR A 43 0.17 5.36 21.11
CA TYR A 43 0.34 5.37 19.67
C TYR A 43 0.72 6.74 19.12
N LYS A 44 1.54 6.75 18.07
CA LYS A 44 1.96 7.92 17.31
C LYS A 44 1.28 7.97 15.96
N GLN A 45 1.13 9.16 15.38
CA GLN A 45 0.61 9.30 14.02
C GLN A 45 1.57 8.70 12.99
N LEU A 46 1.07 7.89 12.05
CA LEU A 46 1.91 7.31 11.00
C LEU A 46 2.16 8.26 9.84
N PHE A 47 1.13 8.97 9.38
CA PHE A 47 1.24 9.90 8.25
C PHE A 47 1.16 11.34 8.74
N THR A 48 2.24 12.12 8.56
CA THR A 48 2.22 13.56 8.81
C THR A 48 1.42 14.30 7.73
N PRO A 49 0.93 15.52 7.97
CA PRO A 49 0.30 16.33 6.93
C PRO A 49 1.19 16.50 5.69
N GLU A 50 2.50 16.68 5.88
CA GLU A 50 3.47 16.78 4.79
C GLU A 50 3.53 15.50 3.96
N MET A 51 3.55 14.32 4.60
CA MET A 51 3.52 13.04 3.90
C MET A 51 2.25 12.90 3.07
N ILE A 52 1.09 13.26 3.61
CA ILE A 52 -0.18 13.10 2.90
C ILE A 52 -0.22 13.99 1.65
N ASN A 53 0.32 15.20 1.72
CA ASN A 53 0.43 16.07 0.55
C ASN A 53 1.29 15.44 -0.57
N LYS A 54 2.31 14.65 -0.22
CA LYS A 54 3.15 13.93 -1.20
C LYS A 54 2.40 12.79 -1.90
N ALA A 55 1.28 12.31 -1.35
CA ALA A 55 0.50 11.22 -1.95
C ALA A 55 -0.30 11.68 -3.18
N TYR A 56 -0.53 12.97 -3.38
CA TYR A 56 -1.13 13.50 -4.60
C TYR A 56 -0.07 13.68 -5.69
N LEU A 57 -0.49 13.78 -6.96
CA LEU A 57 0.36 13.84 -8.17
C LEU A 57 1.29 15.06 -8.31
N ASN A 58 1.83 15.58 -7.20
CA ASN A 58 2.88 16.60 -7.22
C ASN A 58 4.07 16.17 -6.32
N PRO A 59 5.28 15.98 -6.87
CA PRO A 59 5.58 15.90 -8.30
C PRO A 59 4.92 14.67 -8.94
N ALA A 60 4.82 14.66 -10.27
CA ALA A 60 4.31 13.53 -11.03
C ALA A 60 5.22 12.28 -10.84
N LEU A 61 4.60 11.10 -10.80
CA LEU A 61 5.30 9.82 -10.78
C LEU A 61 5.18 9.16 -12.14
N GLN A 62 6.31 8.93 -12.80
CA GLN A 62 6.36 8.17 -14.05
C GLN A 62 6.56 6.68 -13.74
N LEU A 63 5.74 5.84 -14.38
CA LEU A 63 5.86 4.38 -14.32
C LEU A 63 6.26 3.84 -15.69
N LYS A 64 7.14 2.83 -15.68
CA LYS A 64 7.59 2.08 -16.87
C LYS A 64 7.45 0.59 -16.62
N ASN A 65 7.03 -0.18 -17.63
CA ASN A 65 6.83 -1.63 -17.50
C ASN A 65 5.98 -1.99 -16.26
N PHE A 66 4.84 -1.32 -16.12
CA PHE A 66 3.92 -1.53 -15.01
C PHE A 66 2.85 -2.58 -15.38
N GLY A 67 2.11 -3.03 -14.38
CA GLY A 67 0.85 -3.72 -14.57
C GLY A 67 -0.19 -3.20 -13.60
N HIS A 68 -1.34 -3.86 -13.53
CA HIS A 68 -2.47 -3.39 -12.74
C HIS A 68 -2.76 -4.29 -11.55
N PHE A 69 -3.13 -3.66 -10.43
CA PHE A 69 -3.83 -4.32 -9.34
C PHE A 69 -5.27 -3.83 -9.31
N ILE A 70 -6.21 -4.77 -9.22
CA ILE A 70 -7.58 -4.48 -8.81
C ILE A 70 -7.68 -4.91 -7.35
N ILE A 71 -8.02 -3.95 -6.49
CA ILE A 71 -8.01 -4.14 -5.04
C ILE A 71 -9.40 -3.90 -4.54
N VAL A 72 -9.90 -4.86 -3.77
CA VAL A 72 -11.26 -4.87 -3.30
C VAL A 72 -11.27 -5.03 -1.79
N ASN A 73 -11.91 -4.06 -1.14
CA ASN A 73 -12.35 -4.13 0.24
C ASN A 73 -13.89 -4.05 0.27
N ALA A 74 -14.52 -4.37 1.40
CA ALA A 74 -15.98 -4.49 1.50
C ALA A 74 -16.76 -3.28 0.96
N ARG A 75 -16.21 -2.07 1.13
CA ARG A 75 -16.85 -0.81 0.71
C ARG A 75 -16.16 -0.08 -0.43
N TYR A 76 -14.97 -0.51 -0.85
CA TYR A 76 -14.19 0.24 -1.83
C TYR A 76 -13.47 -0.68 -2.82
N THR A 77 -13.38 -0.21 -4.06
CA THR A 77 -12.51 -0.79 -5.09
C THR A 77 -11.49 0.24 -5.48
N ALA A 78 -10.25 -0.17 -5.69
CA ALA A 78 -9.24 0.64 -6.35
C ALA A 78 -8.61 -0.11 -7.51
N VAL A 79 -8.24 0.62 -8.55
CA VAL A 79 -7.30 0.17 -9.57
C VAL A 79 -6.03 0.97 -9.45
N ALA A 80 -4.91 0.26 -9.40
CA ALA A 80 -3.59 0.84 -9.25
C ALA A 80 -2.65 0.34 -10.34
N ALA A 81 -1.94 1.25 -11.00
CA ALA A 81 -0.78 0.95 -11.82
C ALA A 81 0.43 0.73 -10.92
N VAL A 82 1.14 -0.38 -11.10
CA VAL A 82 2.17 -0.87 -10.19
C VAL A 82 3.43 -1.24 -10.95
N GLN A 83 4.57 -0.70 -10.51
CA GLN A 83 5.91 -1.05 -11.01
C GLN A 83 6.76 -1.63 -9.87
N GLY A 84 7.34 -2.81 -10.12
CA GLY A 84 8.14 -3.55 -9.15
C GLY A 84 7.33 -4.50 -8.25
N ASN A 85 7.76 -5.77 -8.20
CA ASN A 85 7.06 -6.83 -7.46
C ASN A 85 7.44 -6.89 -5.97
N THR A 86 8.48 -6.20 -5.53
CA THR A 86 8.86 -6.15 -4.11
C THR A 86 8.09 -5.06 -3.38
N SER A 87 7.34 -5.41 -2.33
CA SER A 87 6.52 -4.46 -1.56
C SER A 87 7.29 -3.23 -1.06
N LYS A 88 8.55 -3.40 -0.63
CA LYS A 88 9.39 -2.30 -0.10
C LYS A 88 9.84 -1.29 -1.16
N THR A 89 9.89 -1.65 -2.43
CA THR A 89 10.42 -0.82 -3.52
C THR A 89 9.38 -0.55 -4.62
N ARG A 90 8.13 -0.95 -4.37
CA ARG A 90 7.02 -0.83 -5.30
C ARG A 90 6.69 0.64 -5.54
N LYS A 91 6.59 1.02 -6.81
CA LYS A 91 6.04 2.31 -7.22
C LYS A 91 4.59 2.10 -7.63
N THR A 92 3.71 2.97 -7.15
CA THR A 92 2.28 2.84 -7.42
C THR A 92 1.63 4.17 -7.72
N VAL A 93 0.75 4.16 -8.70
CA VAL A 93 -0.21 5.22 -8.97
C VAL A 93 -1.62 4.63 -8.85
N VAL A 94 -2.42 5.12 -7.90
CA VAL A 94 -3.86 4.80 -7.81
C VAL A 94 -4.56 5.56 -8.93
N LEU A 95 -4.98 4.83 -9.96
CA LEU A 95 -5.65 5.37 -11.14
C LEU A 95 -7.09 5.74 -10.80
N GLU A 96 -7.78 4.83 -10.12
CA GLU A 96 -9.14 5.02 -9.68
C GLU A 96 -9.43 4.38 -8.32
N PHE A 97 -10.32 4.99 -7.55
CA PHE A 97 -10.96 4.33 -6.42
C PHE A 97 -12.40 4.79 -6.23
N LYS A 98 -13.31 3.84 -5.96
CA LYS A 98 -14.75 4.09 -5.82
C LYS A 98 -15.30 3.46 -4.56
N GLU A 99 -16.25 4.15 -3.93
CA GLU A 99 -17.09 3.60 -2.86
C GLU A 99 -18.19 2.75 -3.51
N ASN A 100 -18.34 1.51 -3.05
CA ASN A 100 -19.32 0.56 -3.56
C ASN A 100 -20.45 0.41 -2.54
N ARG A 101 -21.68 0.68 -2.96
CA ARG A 101 -22.87 0.40 -2.14
C ARG A 101 -23.13 -1.10 -2.00
N ALA A 102 -22.95 -1.85 -3.07
CA ALA A 102 -22.96 -3.31 -3.11
C ALA A 102 -22.13 -3.76 -4.32
N MET A 103 -21.02 -4.45 -4.08
CA MET A 103 -20.17 -4.91 -5.18
C MET A 103 -20.75 -6.17 -5.81
N SER A 104 -20.95 -6.14 -7.13
CA SER A 104 -21.41 -7.29 -7.90
C SER A 104 -20.25 -8.04 -8.56
N ILE A 105 -20.51 -9.26 -9.05
CA ILE A 105 -19.57 -9.95 -9.93
C ILE A 105 -19.38 -9.16 -11.22
N ASP A 106 -20.46 -8.59 -11.77
CA ASP A 106 -20.42 -7.87 -13.04
C ASP A 106 -19.49 -6.66 -12.98
N ASP A 107 -19.46 -5.95 -11.84
CA ASP A 107 -18.49 -4.88 -11.59
C ASP A 107 -17.04 -5.40 -11.67
N ILE A 108 -16.78 -6.57 -11.08
CA ILE A 108 -15.45 -7.19 -11.10
C ILE A 108 -15.08 -7.69 -12.49
N LEU A 109 -16.02 -8.32 -13.20
CA LEU A 109 -15.80 -8.79 -14.57
C LEU A 109 -15.56 -7.63 -15.53
N GLN A 110 -16.27 -6.50 -15.35
CA GLN A 110 -16.03 -5.29 -16.11
C GLN A 110 -14.60 -4.78 -15.87
N LEU A 111 -14.17 -4.69 -14.61
CA LEU A 111 -12.79 -4.28 -14.28
C LEU A 111 -11.75 -5.24 -14.84
N LEU A 112 -11.97 -6.56 -14.77
CA LEU A 112 -11.09 -7.56 -15.36
C LEU A 112 -11.09 -7.50 -16.88
N SER A 113 -12.20 -7.11 -17.52
CA SER A 113 -12.24 -6.87 -18.97
C SER A 113 -11.47 -5.61 -19.36
N THR A 114 -11.49 -4.56 -18.52
CA THR A 114 -10.74 -3.33 -18.75
C THR A 114 -9.24 -3.53 -18.48
N TYR A 115 -8.89 -4.32 -17.47
CA TYR A 115 -7.51 -4.60 -17.07
C TYR A 115 -7.25 -6.13 -17.06
N PRO A 116 -7.11 -6.76 -18.24
CA PRO A 116 -7.11 -8.22 -18.39
C PRO A 116 -5.91 -8.94 -17.75
N ALA A 117 -4.79 -8.24 -17.52
CA ALA A 117 -3.63 -8.80 -16.82
C ALA A 117 -3.58 -8.40 -15.35
N ALA A 118 -4.62 -7.74 -14.83
CA ALA A 118 -4.62 -7.25 -13.47
C ALA A 118 -4.61 -8.39 -12.45
N THR A 119 -3.87 -8.19 -11.36
CA THR A 119 -3.98 -9.06 -10.20
C THR A 119 -5.15 -8.59 -9.33
N LEU A 120 -6.16 -9.43 -9.21
CA LEU A 120 -7.29 -9.20 -8.31
C LEU A 120 -6.92 -9.60 -6.87
N SER A 121 -7.02 -8.64 -5.95
CA SER A 121 -6.74 -8.82 -4.52
C SER A 121 -7.96 -8.43 -3.71
N VAL A 122 -8.44 -9.33 -2.85
CA VAL A 122 -9.71 -9.17 -2.13
C VAL A 122 -9.50 -9.39 -0.64
N ASN A 123 -9.89 -8.42 0.18
CA ASN A 123 -10.05 -8.64 1.62
C ASN A 123 -11.31 -9.49 1.86
N ASP A 124 -11.19 -10.82 1.73
CA ASP A 124 -12.28 -11.78 1.86
C ASP A 124 -12.56 -12.19 3.32
N ASN A 125 -12.15 -11.35 4.28
CA ASN A 125 -12.47 -11.51 5.70
C ASN A 125 -13.58 -10.53 6.12
N GLY A 126 -14.27 -10.84 7.22
CA GLY A 126 -15.37 -10.03 7.73
C GLY A 126 -16.46 -9.80 6.67
N GLU A 127 -16.77 -8.54 6.40
CA GLU A 127 -17.80 -8.11 5.42
C GLU A 127 -17.48 -8.56 3.97
N GLY A 128 -16.20 -8.74 3.61
CA GLY A 128 -15.79 -9.16 2.26
C GLY A 128 -15.91 -10.68 1.99
N LYS A 129 -16.24 -11.47 3.01
CA LYS A 129 -16.30 -12.94 2.90
C LYS A 129 -17.32 -13.41 1.86
N PHE A 130 -18.47 -12.75 1.77
CA PHE A 130 -19.50 -13.08 0.80
C PHE A 130 -19.01 -12.89 -0.65
N LEU A 131 -18.35 -11.77 -0.94
CA LEU A 131 -17.76 -11.53 -2.26
C LEU A 131 -16.70 -12.59 -2.58
N GLY A 132 -15.84 -12.94 -1.61
CA GLY A 132 -14.84 -13.98 -1.80
C GLY A 132 -15.44 -15.36 -2.13
N GLN A 133 -16.60 -15.71 -1.56
CA GLN A 133 -17.35 -16.93 -1.91
C GLN A 133 -17.96 -16.83 -3.30
N LEU A 134 -18.50 -15.65 -3.62
CA LEU A 134 -19.13 -15.38 -4.90
C LEU A 134 -18.13 -15.48 -6.07
N LEU A 135 -16.92 -14.92 -5.91
CA LEU A 135 -15.83 -15.05 -6.89
C LEU A 135 -15.43 -16.51 -7.10
N LYS A 136 -15.26 -17.27 -6.00
CA LYS A 136 -14.94 -18.72 -6.04
C LYS A 136 -16.01 -19.51 -6.80
N LYS A 137 -17.29 -19.24 -6.54
CA LYS A 137 -18.42 -19.90 -7.22
C LYS A 137 -18.42 -19.66 -8.74
N ASN A 138 -17.91 -18.52 -9.19
CA ASN A 138 -17.84 -18.15 -10.60
C ASN A 138 -16.48 -18.47 -11.25
N GLY A 139 -15.62 -19.22 -10.58
CA GLY A 139 -14.30 -19.61 -11.12
C GLY A 139 -13.33 -18.44 -11.27
N ILE A 140 -13.58 -17.30 -10.62
CA ILE A 140 -12.71 -16.13 -10.69
C ILE A 140 -11.62 -16.27 -9.62
N TRP A 141 -10.37 -16.38 -10.08
CA TRP A 141 -9.22 -16.41 -9.20
C TRP A 141 -8.95 -15.03 -8.59
N TYR A 142 -8.58 -15.00 -7.32
CA TYR A 142 -8.11 -13.79 -6.64
C TYR A 142 -7.11 -14.14 -5.54
N MET A 143 -6.32 -13.15 -5.13
CA MET A 143 -5.47 -13.21 -3.94
C MET A 143 -6.29 -12.82 -2.70
N PRO A 144 -6.56 -13.75 -1.77
CA PRO A 144 -7.25 -13.42 -0.52
C PRO A 144 -6.32 -12.64 0.43
N VAL A 145 -6.88 -11.66 1.14
CA VAL A 145 -6.16 -10.85 2.12
C VAL A 145 -6.72 -11.07 3.51
N HIS A 146 -5.85 -11.48 4.41
CA HIS A 146 -6.16 -11.70 5.83
C HIS A 146 -5.25 -10.86 6.71
N TRP A 147 -5.70 -9.65 7.04
CA TRP A 147 -4.90 -8.61 7.69
C TRP A 147 -4.21 -9.00 9.00
N GLY A 148 -4.93 -9.75 9.85
CA GLY A 148 -4.41 -10.19 11.15
C GLY A 148 -3.41 -11.34 11.08
N GLY A 149 -3.23 -11.96 9.91
CA GLY A 149 -2.33 -13.10 9.76
C GLY A 149 -0.84 -12.71 9.82
N ASN A 150 0.01 -13.70 10.09
CA ASN A 150 1.47 -13.55 10.07
C ASN A 150 1.96 -13.00 8.72
N CYS A 151 3.01 -12.18 8.75
CA CYS A 151 3.73 -11.77 7.54
C CYS A 151 4.24 -12.99 6.76
N PHE A 152 4.42 -12.85 5.45
CA PHE A 152 4.82 -13.98 4.61
C PHE A 152 6.26 -14.40 4.92
N SER A 153 7.22 -13.47 4.88
CA SER A 153 8.62 -13.77 5.21
C SER A 153 8.91 -13.80 6.71
N ASN A 154 9.86 -14.65 7.09
CA ASN A 154 10.31 -14.77 8.48
C ASN A 154 10.99 -13.49 8.98
N ASP A 155 11.65 -12.72 8.11
CA ASP A 155 12.27 -11.46 8.51
C ASP A 155 11.21 -10.40 8.81
N ASN A 156 10.17 -10.28 7.99
CA ASN A 156 9.06 -9.39 8.29
C ASN A 156 8.33 -9.79 9.59
N ARG A 157 8.26 -11.08 9.95
CA ARG A 157 7.67 -11.51 11.24
C ARG A 157 8.45 -11.02 12.48
N LYS A 158 9.74 -10.71 12.32
CA LYS A 158 10.58 -10.10 13.36
C LYS A 158 10.39 -8.59 13.45
N GLU A 159 9.90 -7.95 12.39
CA GLU A 159 9.76 -6.50 12.29
C GLU A 159 8.33 -6.01 12.47
N TYR A 160 7.33 -6.82 12.13
CA TYR A 160 5.92 -6.45 12.09
C TYR A 160 5.06 -7.46 12.83
N VAL A 161 4.03 -6.98 13.52
CA VAL A 161 3.11 -7.87 14.26
C VAL A 161 2.21 -8.70 13.33
N ASN A 162 1.88 -8.19 12.14
CA ASN A 162 1.01 -8.84 11.15
C ASN A 162 1.16 -8.21 9.76
N LYS A 163 0.46 -8.78 8.76
CA LYS A 163 0.42 -8.28 7.38
C LYS A 163 -0.01 -6.81 7.29
N ARG A 164 -1.04 -6.40 8.03
CA ARG A 164 -1.51 -5.01 8.04
C ARG A 164 -0.41 -4.04 8.44
N ALA A 165 0.35 -4.36 9.49
CA ALA A 165 1.46 -3.54 9.94
C ALA A 165 2.59 -3.43 8.90
N GLN A 166 2.94 -4.54 8.23
CA GLN A 166 3.93 -4.53 7.15
C GLN A 166 3.47 -3.66 5.96
N SER A 167 2.22 -3.84 5.52
CA SER A 167 1.62 -3.08 4.43
C SER A 167 1.63 -1.57 4.70
N TYR A 168 1.22 -1.15 5.90
CA TYR A 168 1.23 0.27 6.27
C TYR A 168 2.63 0.87 6.38
N ALA A 169 3.60 0.11 6.88
CA ALA A 169 4.99 0.57 6.91
C ALA A 169 5.52 0.80 5.48
N CYS A 170 5.19 -0.09 4.54
CA CYS A 170 5.58 0.06 3.14
C CYS A 170 4.85 1.23 2.47
N LEU A 171 3.54 1.41 2.71
CA LEU A 171 2.79 2.56 2.21
C LEU A 171 3.37 3.88 2.74
N SER A 172 3.65 3.96 4.05
CA SER A 172 4.26 5.14 4.68
C SER A 172 5.61 5.49 4.05
N TYR A 173 6.45 4.48 3.80
CA TYR A 173 7.71 4.66 3.09
C TYR A 173 7.52 5.13 1.65
N ALA A 174 6.60 4.51 0.89
CA ALA A 174 6.33 4.86 -0.49
C ALA A 174 5.78 6.29 -0.64
N VAL A 175 4.89 6.70 0.26
CA VAL A 175 4.40 8.10 0.34
C VAL A 175 5.55 9.06 0.61
N ASN A 176 6.40 8.75 1.59
CA ASN A 176 7.51 9.65 1.96
C ASN A 176 8.58 9.76 0.87
N THR A 177 8.74 8.72 0.04
CA THR A 177 9.74 8.65 -1.05
C THR A 177 9.16 8.93 -2.43
N TYR A 178 7.96 9.52 -2.52
CA TYR A 178 7.28 9.85 -3.77
C TYR A 178 7.00 8.65 -4.70
N SER A 179 7.02 7.43 -4.16
CA SER A 179 6.75 6.18 -4.87
C SER A 179 5.30 5.71 -4.75
N PHE A 180 4.44 6.47 -4.08
CA PHE A 180 2.99 6.26 -4.07
C PHE A 180 2.27 7.55 -4.44
N LYS A 181 1.37 7.48 -5.43
CA LYS A 181 0.56 8.61 -5.90
C LYS A 181 -0.91 8.25 -6.08
N ILE A 182 -1.78 9.25 -5.94
CA ILE A 182 -3.21 9.18 -6.18
C ILE A 182 -3.54 10.13 -7.32
N CYS A 183 -4.07 9.60 -8.43
CA CYS A 183 -4.45 10.41 -9.60
C CYS A 183 -5.69 11.26 -9.36
N GLN A 184 -6.65 10.70 -8.64
CA GLN A 184 -7.97 11.30 -8.52
C GLN A 184 -8.08 12.21 -7.29
N PRO A 185 -8.46 13.48 -7.45
CA PRO A 185 -8.66 14.40 -6.33
C PRO A 185 -10.00 14.18 -5.62
N HIS A 186 -10.92 13.37 -6.18
CA HIS A 186 -12.21 13.12 -5.51
C HIS A 186 -12.00 12.39 -4.19
N ASN A 187 -12.92 12.60 -3.25
CA ASN A 187 -12.82 12.06 -1.89
C ASN A 187 -11.52 12.42 -1.15
N ASN A 188 -10.77 13.44 -1.58
CA ASN A 188 -9.53 13.88 -0.94
C ASN A 188 -9.74 14.13 0.56
N GLU A 189 -10.83 14.79 0.96
CA GLU A 189 -11.16 15.00 2.37
C GLU A 189 -11.26 13.68 3.16
N LYS A 190 -11.92 12.65 2.58
CA LYS A 190 -12.02 11.31 3.21
C LYS A 190 -10.65 10.64 3.29
N VAL A 191 -9.88 10.64 2.19
CA VAL A 191 -8.51 10.10 2.14
C VAL A 191 -7.63 10.76 3.19
N LEU A 192 -7.64 12.09 3.26
CA LEU A 192 -6.88 12.89 4.21
C LEU A 192 -7.29 12.57 5.65
N LYS A 193 -8.59 12.47 5.92
CA LYS A 193 -9.13 12.13 7.24
C LYS A 193 -8.66 10.75 7.69
N GLU A 194 -8.78 9.74 6.83
CA GLU A 194 -8.36 8.37 7.17
C GLU A 194 -6.83 8.24 7.32
N LEU A 195 -6.03 8.80 6.41
CA LEU A 195 -4.57 8.74 6.54
C LEU A 195 -4.08 9.45 7.82
N LYS A 196 -4.71 10.57 8.22
CA LYS A 196 -4.42 11.25 9.49
C LYS A 196 -4.78 10.44 10.72
N SER A 197 -5.78 9.55 10.63
CA SER A 197 -6.26 8.74 11.76
C SER A 197 -5.36 7.52 12.02
N ILE A 198 -4.51 7.12 11.08
CA ILE A 198 -3.65 5.94 11.26
C ILE A 198 -2.61 6.19 12.35
N ARG A 199 -2.67 5.34 13.38
CA ARG A 199 -1.72 5.36 14.50
C ARG A 199 -0.91 4.07 14.56
N TYR A 200 0.36 4.20 14.96
CA TYR A 200 1.28 3.08 15.13
C TYR A 200 1.95 3.09 16.50
N SER A 201 2.43 1.93 16.91
CA SER A 201 3.25 1.72 18.10
C SER A 201 4.21 0.56 17.88
N PHE A 202 4.92 0.16 18.93
CA PHE A 202 5.72 -1.05 18.94
C PHE A 202 5.21 -1.98 20.05
N ASP A 203 5.17 -3.28 19.78
CA ASP A 203 4.87 -4.27 20.80
C ASP A 203 6.08 -4.51 21.74
N GLU A 204 5.92 -5.38 22.72
CA GLU A 204 6.98 -5.75 23.69
C GLU A 204 8.23 -6.34 23.03
N ARG A 205 8.10 -6.88 21.81
CA ARG A 205 9.20 -7.42 21.01
C ARG A 205 9.77 -6.39 20.03
N SER A 206 9.43 -5.11 20.18
CA SER A 206 9.82 -4.03 19.29
C SER A 206 9.35 -4.21 17.84
N ARG A 207 8.26 -4.94 17.62
CA ARG A 207 7.65 -5.09 16.29
C ARG A 207 6.67 -3.97 16.04
N PHE A 208 6.72 -3.41 14.84
CA PHE A 208 5.84 -2.34 14.39
C PHE A 208 4.40 -2.85 14.35
N ARG A 209 3.49 -2.05 14.92
CA ARG A 209 2.07 -2.36 15.10
C ARG A 209 1.24 -1.16 14.68
N ILE A 210 0.17 -1.42 13.94
CA ILE A 210 -0.89 -0.44 13.69
C ILE A 210 -1.98 -0.61 14.74
N MET A 211 -2.54 0.50 15.22
CA MET A 211 -3.68 0.50 16.13
C MET A 211 -4.81 -0.37 15.56
N PRO A 212 -5.33 -1.35 16.34
CA PRO A 212 -6.47 -2.15 15.91
C PRO A 212 -7.71 -1.29 15.68
N VAL A 213 -8.58 -1.73 14.77
CA VAL A 213 -9.83 -1.03 14.45
C VAL A 213 -10.74 -0.92 15.68
N SER A 214 -10.74 -1.91 16.58
CA SER A 214 -11.48 -1.84 17.84
C SER A 214 -11.02 -0.68 18.72
N GLU A 215 -9.70 -0.54 18.94
CA GLU A 215 -9.12 0.57 19.71
C GLU A 215 -9.35 1.92 19.01
N MET A 216 -9.36 1.97 17.67
CA MET A 216 -9.71 3.19 16.92
C MET A 216 -11.15 3.62 17.21
N ARG A 217 -12.11 2.68 17.18
CA ARG A 217 -13.53 2.96 17.43
C ARG A 217 -13.78 3.42 18.87
N GLU A 218 -13.09 2.81 19.85
CA GLU A 218 -13.20 3.18 21.26
C GLU A 218 -12.82 4.64 21.53
N ILE A 219 -11.86 5.18 20.77
CA ILE A 219 -11.43 6.58 20.90
C ILE A 219 -12.08 7.51 19.86
N GLY A 220 -13.13 7.05 19.18
CA GLY A 220 -13.90 7.85 18.22
C GLY A 220 -13.19 8.14 16.89
N LEU A 221 -12.17 7.36 16.51
CA LEU A 221 -11.57 7.44 15.18
C LEU A 221 -12.34 6.57 14.17
N ASP A 222 -12.46 7.09 12.95
CA ASP A 222 -13.09 6.37 11.84
C ASP A 222 -12.32 5.10 11.47
N VAL A 223 -13.06 4.12 10.95
CA VAL A 223 -12.48 2.91 10.36
C VAL A 223 -11.73 3.30 9.08
N PRO A 224 -10.47 2.85 8.92
CA PRO A 224 -9.63 3.28 7.79
C PRO A 224 -9.84 2.41 6.54
N ASP A 225 -11.04 2.44 5.96
CA ASP A 225 -11.40 1.58 4.83
C ASP A 225 -10.60 1.89 3.54
N ILE A 226 -10.40 3.18 3.21
CA ILE A 226 -9.61 3.68 2.08
C ILE A 226 -8.11 3.52 2.35
N ALA A 227 -7.66 3.82 3.57
CA ALA A 227 -6.25 3.66 3.91
C ALA A 227 -5.83 2.17 3.94
N ASP A 228 -6.70 1.27 4.39
CA ASP A 228 -6.47 -0.19 4.30
C ASP A 228 -6.44 -0.64 2.83
N LEU A 229 -7.31 -0.09 1.97
CA LEU A 229 -7.31 -0.33 0.52
C LEU A 229 -5.97 0.06 -0.12
N PHE A 230 -5.43 1.23 0.20
CA PHE A 230 -4.13 1.67 -0.29
C PHE A 230 -2.97 0.86 0.31
N ALA A 231 -3.06 0.46 1.57
CA ALA A 231 -2.03 -0.39 2.20
C ALA A 231 -1.96 -1.77 1.53
N GLN A 232 -3.09 -2.29 1.03
CA GLN A 232 -3.17 -3.59 0.35
C GLN A 232 -2.34 -3.66 -0.92
N ILE A 233 -2.16 -2.52 -1.60
CA ILE A 233 -1.22 -2.37 -2.72
C ILE A 233 0.18 -2.85 -2.33
N PHE A 234 0.60 -2.73 -1.06
CA PHE A 234 1.94 -3.04 -0.59
C PHE A 234 2.02 -4.34 0.20
N LEU A 235 0.98 -5.18 0.11
CA LEU A 235 0.99 -6.48 0.74
C LEU A 235 2.08 -7.39 0.15
N GLU A 236 2.95 -7.92 0.99
CA GLU A 236 3.95 -8.91 0.59
C GLU A 236 3.30 -10.14 -0.09
N GLY A 237 3.98 -10.77 -1.04
CA GLY A 237 3.46 -11.94 -1.75
C GLY A 237 2.46 -11.64 -2.88
N THR A 238 2.10 -10.36 -3.08
CA THR A 238 1.40 -9.91 -4.28
C THR A 238 2.42 -9.60 -5.38
N ALA A 239 2.15 -10.04 -6.61
CA ALA A 239 2.96 -9.73 -7.80
C ALA A 239 2.01 -9.38 -8.95
N TYR A 240 2.44 -8.51 -9.87
CA TYR A 240 1.70 -8.22 -11.10
C TYR A 240 2.30 -8.96 -12.29
N SER A 241 1.46 -9.18 -13.30
CA SER A 241 1.87 -9.59 -14.63
C SER A 241 2.07 -8.35 -15.50
N LEU A 242 3.18 -8.31 -16.24
CA LEU A 242 3.42 -7.24 -17.21
C LEU A 242 2.35 -7.29 -18.31
N GLU A 243 1.79 -6.14 -18.63
CA GLU A 243 1.04 -5.96 -19.86
C GLU A 243 2.02 -5.68 -20.99
N LEU A 244 2.01 -6.55 -22.01
CA LEU A 244 2.78 -6.30 -23.23
C LEU A 244 2.15 -5.07 -23.91
N ASN A 245 2.96 -4.01 -24.11
CA ASN A 245 2.62 -2.75 -24.78
C ASN A 245 1.82 -1.71 -23.96
N SER A 246 1.89 -1.69 -22.62
CA SER A 246 1.36 -0.54 -21.87
C SER A 246 2.15 0.73 -22.22
N PRO A 247 1.49 1.82 -22.68
CA PRO A 247 2.17 3.09 -22.88
C PRO A 247 2.73 3.59 -21.54
N ASP A 248 3.90 4.23 -21.56
CA ASP A 248 4.47 4.87 -20.37
C ASP A 248 3.41 5.80 -19.74
N LEU A 249 3.14 5.61 -18.44
CA LEU A 249 2.17 6.44 -17.76
C LEU A 249 2.82 7.80 -17.45
N SER A 250 2.59 8.76 -18.33
CA SER A 250 2.84 10.19 -18.10
C SER A 250 1.52 10.92 -17.88
N THR A 251 1.36 11.58 -16.74
CA THR A 251 0.18 12.42 -16.48
C THR A 251 0.21 13.68 -17.37
N PRO A 252 -0.96 14.16 -17.84
CA PRO A 252 -1.02 15.43 -18.56
C PRO A 252 -0.50 16.55 -17.66
N ALA A 253 0.28 17.47 -18.24
CA ALA A 253 0.68 18.70 -17.58
C ALA A 253 -0.56 19.48 -17.15
N ASN A 254 -0.50 20.11 -15.97
CA ASN A 254 -1.52 21.03 -15.48
C ASN A 254 -1.96 21.98 -16.60
N ASN A 255 -3.18 21.82 -17.11
CA ASN A 255 -3.86 22.91 -17.78
C ASN A 255 -4.19 23.92 -16.69
N THR A 256 -3.27 24.84 -16.44
CA THR A 256 -3.59 26.16 -15.92
C THR A 256 -4.62 26.76 -16.88
N GLN A 257 -5.90 26.68 -16.52
CA GLN A 257 -6.86 27.68 -16.96
C GLN A 257 -6.43 28.98 -16.27
N SER A 258 -5.73 29.81 -17.02
CA SER A 258 -5.68 31.24 -16.78
C SER A 258 -7.04 31.81 -17.17
N ASP A 259 -7.75 32.37 -16.19
CA ASP A 259 -8.73 33.43 -16.42
C ASP A 259 -8.02 34.68 -17.00
#